data_AF-A0AB72UJF0-F1
#
_entry.id   AF-A0AB72UJF0-F1
#
_cell.length_a   1.000
_cell.length_b   1.000
_cell.length_c   1.000
_cell.angle_alpha   90.00
_cell.angle_beta   90.00
_cell.angle_gamma   90.00
#
_symmetry.space_group_name_H-M   'P 1'
#
loop_
_entity.id
_entity.type
_entity.pdbx_description
1 polymer ?
#
loop_
_entity_poly.entity_id
_entity_poly.type
_entity_poly.pdbx_seq_one_letter_code
_entity_poly.pdbx_strand_id
1 'polypeptide(L)'
;MTVLVLSAICVNDFANDVPQSFVVDLHPDDIKEFQELSKEVARLQVRNIEKPFRGGHWSIDLDEDFEALSDKAAIISAARSTCQAIDVPIVRVFKDKIAFEAVPKHCSDLFTVNTPSVYLDSLQGNDTLFVSE
;
A
#
# COMPACT_ATOMS: atom_id res chain seq x y z
N MET A 1 -4.61 -11.01 -10.61
CA MET A 1 -4.73 -9.69 -9.95
C MET A 1 -4.56 -9.93 -8.48
N THR A 2 -3.67 -9.18 -7.84
CA THR A 2 -3.31 -9.32 -6.44
C THR A 2 -3.89 -8.13 -5.69
N VAL A 3 -4.57 -8.36 -4.57
CA VAL A 3 -5.13 -7.28 -3.75
C VAL A 3 -4.33 -7.16 -2.48
N LEU A 4 -3.81 -5.98 -2.19
CA LEU A 4 -3.13 -5.70 -0.93
C LEU A 4 -4.05 -4.87 -0.06
N VAL A 5 -4.19 -5.28 1.20
CA VAL A 5 -4.80 -4.51 2.28
C VAL A 5 -3.71 -4.32 3.33
N LEU A 6 -3.19 -3.10 3.43
CA LEU A 6 -2.05 -2.75 4.26
C LEU A 6 -2.50 -1.83 5.39
N SER A 7 -1.91 -1.93 6.57
CA SER A 7 -2.08 -0.89 7.58
C SER A 7 -1.50 0.43 7.07
N ALA A 8 -2.11 1.53 7.50
CA ALA A 8 -1.70 2.87 7.17
C ALA A 8 -1.03 3.50 8.39
N ILE A 9 0.18 4.02 8.20
CA ILE A 9 0.94 4.67 9.27
C ILE A 9 1.06 6.14 8.89
N CYS A 10 0.38 7.00 9.64
CA CYS A 10 0.60 8.43 9.49
C CYS A 10 1.96 8.80 10.07
N VAL A 11 2.75 9.53 9.31
CA VAL A 11 4.07 10.02 9.76
C VAL A 11 3.93 11.19 10.74
N ASN A 12 2.72 11.75 10.85
CA ASN A 12 2.44 12.98 11.56
C ASN A 12 1.55 12.71 12.77
N ASP A 13 2.15 12.74 13.97
CA ASP A 13 1.49 12.44 15.25
C ASP A 13 0.37 13.42 15.66
N PHE A 14 0.14 14.50 14.89
CA PHE A 14 -0.84 15.54 15.20
C PHE A 14 -2.21 15.33 14.54
N ALA A 15 -2.39 14.26 13.77
CA ALA A 15 -3.61 13.97 13.03
C ALA A 15 -4.53 12.99 13.78
N ASN A 16 -5.78 13.39 14.01
CA ASN A 16 -6.76 12.58 14.76
C ASN A 16 -7.68 11.73 13.86
N ASP A 17 -7.82 12.08 12.58
CA ASP A 17 -8.63 11.35 11.58
C ASP A 17 -7.71 10.74 10.51
N VAL A 18 -6.77 9.90 10.97
CA VAL A 18 -5.80 9.25 10.10
C VAL A 18 -6.42 8.03 9.42
N PRO A 19 -6.11 7.77 8.13
CA PRO A 19 -6.52 6.53 7.52
C PRO A 19 -5.91 5.34 8.26
N GLN A 20 -6.68 4.27 8.40
CA GLN A 20 -6.25 3.05 9.12
C GLN A 20 -5.68 2.00 8.16
N SER A 21 -6.10 2.01 6.89
CA SER A 21 -5.63 1.04 5.90
C SER A 21 -5.51 1.60 4.48
N PHE A 22 -4.61 0.99 3.70
CA PHE A 22 -4.42 1.18 2.27
C PHE A 22 -4.91 -0.05 1.52
N VAL A 23 -5.73 0.13 0.50
CA VAL A 23 -6.12 -0.95 -0.41
C VAL A 23 -5.63 -0.64 -1.81
N VAL A 24 -4.89 -1.59 -2.40
CA VAL A 24 -4.41 -1.47 -3.78
C VAL A 24 -4.58 -2.77 -4.54
N ASP A 25 -5.08 -2.64 -5.77
CA ASP A 25 -5.13 -3.70 -6.76
C ASP A 25 -3.88 -3.65 -7.63
N LEU A 26 -3.12 -4.74 -7.67
CA LEU A 26 -1.94 -4.89 -8.49
C LEU A 26 -2.23 -5.80 -9.69
N HIS A 27 -1.99 -5.26 -10.88
CA HIS A 27 -1.96 -6.03 -12.10
C HIS A 27 -0.66 -6.85 -12.17
N PRO A 28 -0.65 -8.03 -12.84
CA PRO A 28 0.60 -8.76 -13.08
C PRO A 28 1.71 -7.92 -13.71
N ASP A 29 1.36 -6.93 -14.52
CA ASP A 29 2.33 -6.00 -15.11
C ASP A 29 2.97 -5.07 -14.08
N ASP A 30 2.22 -4.62 -13.06
CA ASP A 30 2.77 -3.83 -11.96
C ASP A 30 3.79 -4.65 -11.16
N ILE A 31 3.44 -5.91 -10.85
CA ILE A 31 4.32 -6.83 -10.12
C ILE A 31 5.60 -7.10 -10.91
N LYS A 32 5.48 -7.33 -12.22
CA LYS A 32 6.62 -7.53 -13.11
C LYS A 32 7.52 -6.30 -13.14
N GLU A 33 6.93 -5.10 -13.25
CA GLU A 33 7.69 -3.85 -13.21
C GLU A 33 8.44 -3.68 -11.88
N PHE A 34 7.79 -3.98 -10.74
CA PHE A 34 8.46 -3.91 -9.44
C PHE A 34 9.63 -4.89 -9.33
N GLN A 35 9.51 -6.09 -9.91
CA GLN A 35 10.61 -7.07 -9.98
C GLN A 35 11.75 -6.63 -10.91
N GLU A 36 11.46 -5.88 -11.96
CA GLU A 36 12.48 -5.31 -12.84
C GLU A 36 13.22 -4.17 -12.12
N LEU A 37 12.46 -3.26 -11.47
CA LEU A 37 13.02 -2.16 -10.68
C LEU A 37 13.85 -2.67 -9.48
N SER A 38 13.46 -3.77 -8.83
CA SER A 38 14.23 -4.32 -7.70
C SER A 38 15.62 -4.83 -8.12
N LYS A 39 15.73 -5.38 -9.34
CA LYS A 39 17.03 -5.75 -9.93
C LYS A 39 17.88 -4.51 -10.19
N GLU A 40 17.27 -3.42 -10.66
CA GLU A 40 17.96 -2.15 -10.87
C GLU A 40 18.43 -1.52 -9.55
N VAL A 41 17.63 -1.58 -8.48
CA VAL A 41 18.05 -1.18 -7.13
C VAL A 41 19.32 -1.93 -6.70
N ALA A 42 19.34 -3.24 -6.88
CA ALA A 42 20.51 -4.07 -6.56
C ALA A 42 21.73 -3.74 -7.43
N ARG A 43 21.51 -3.53 -8.74
CA ARG A 43 22.56 -3.22 -9.72
C ARG A 43 23.20 -1.86 -9.46
N LEU A 44 22.38 -0.85 -9.16
CA LEU A 44 22.80 0.53 -8.91
C LEU A 44 23.30 0.77 -7.48
N GLN A 45 23.11 -0.20 -6.58
CA GLN A 45 23.45 -0.09 -5.16
C GLN A 45 22.79 1.12 -4.46
N VAL A 46 21.57 1.46 -4.88
CA VAL A 46 20.76 2.50 -4.24
C VAL A 46 19.85 1.89 -3.16
N ARG A 47 19.33 2.72 -2.26
CA ARG A 47 18.43 2.25 -1.18
C ARG A 47 17.10 1.74 -1.74
N ASN A 48 16.50 2.52 -2.64
CA ASN A 48 15.24 2.23 -3.31
C ASN A 48 15.15 3.05 -4.61
N ILE A 49 14.14 2.75 -5.42
CA ILE A 49 13.67 3.60 -6.52
C ILE A 49 12.22 3.99 -6.19
N GLU A 50 11.90 5.28 -6.33
CA GLU A 50 10.56 5.81 -6.12
C GLU A 50 9.93 6.16 -7.47
N LYS A 51 8.66 5.80 -7.66
CA LYS A 51 7.90 6.19 -8.86
C LYS A 51 6.46 6.56 -8.52
N PRO A 52 5.84 7.47 -9.29
CA PRO A 52 4.40 7.65 -9.24
C PRO A 52 3.68 6.34 -9.57
N PHE A 53 2.66 5.99 -8.78
CA PHE A 53 1.86 4.80 -8.96
C PHE A 53 0.41 5.17 -9.19
N ARG A 54 -0.22 4.68 -10.26
CA ARG A 54 -1.64 5.00 -10.51
C ARG A 54 -2.53 3.93 -9.89
N GLY A 55 -3.03 4.20 -8.69
CA GLY A 55 -4.02 3.34 -8.04
C GLY A 55 -3.93 3.39 -6.53
N GLY A 56 -4.87 2.72 -5.88
CA GLY A 56 -4.96 2.63 -4.43
C GLY A 56 -5.98 3.59 -3.82
N HIS A 57 -6.46 3.22 -2.64
CA HIS A 57 -7.41 3.99 -1.85
C HIS A 57 -7.09 3.83 -0.37
N TRP A 58 -7.33 4.88 0.43
CA TRP A 58 -7.26 4.75 1.88
C TRP A 58 -8.65 4.49 2.46
N SER A 59 -8.75 3.67 3.50
CA SER A 59 -9.97 3.39 4.24
C SER A 59 -9.79 3.79 5.71
N ILE A 60 -10.81 4.46 6.26
CA ILE A 60 -10.79 5.06 7.61
C ILE A 60 -11.43 4.14 8.66
N ASP A 61 -12.36 3.27 8.29
CA ASP A 61 -13.20 2.51 9.23
C ASP A 61 -12.92 1.02 9.22
N LEU A 62 -11.68 0.68 8.95
CA LEU A 62 -11.23 -0.68 9.03
C LEU A 62 -10.62 -0.79 10.45
N ASP A 63 -11.43 -1.26 11.42
CA ASP A 63 -10.98 -1.54 12.80
C ASP A 63 -9.82 -2.55 12.83
N GLU A 64 -8.87 -2.37 13.75
CA GLU A 64 -7.54 -3.02 13.87
C GLU A 64 -7.51 -4.58 13.82
N ASP A 65 -8.64 -5.28 13.71
CA ASP A 65 -8.80 -6.74 13.79
C ASP A 65 -9.22 -7.42 12.46
N PHE A 66 -8.77 -6.98 11.28
CA PHE A 66 -9.10 -7.69 10.01
C PHE A 66 -8.59 -9.11 9.96
N GLU A 67 -7.54 -9.42 10.71
CA GLU A 67 -7.00 -10.78 10.81
C GLU A 67 -8.04 -11.75 11.39
N ALA A 68 -9.00 -11.25 12.18
CA ALA A 68 -10.10 -12.04 12.73
C ALA A 68 -11.24 -12.27 11.71
N LEU A 69 -11.27 -11.51 10.60
CA LEU A 69 -12.29 -11.63 9.57
C LEU A 69 -11.87 -12.72 8.56
N SER A 70 -12.54 -13.87 8.60
CA SER A 70 -12.25 -14.99 7.67
C SER A 70 -12.72 -14.74 6.23
N ASP A 71 -13.56 -13.73 6.00
CA ASP A 71 -14.13 -13.41 4.68
C ASP A 71 -13.37 -12.26 4.01
N LYS A 72 -12.39 -12.63 3.18
CA LYS A 72 -11.56 -11.70 2.40
C LYS A 72 -12.40 -10.77 1.52
N ALA A 73 -13.51 -11.25 0.95
CA ALA A 73 -14.36 -10.45 0.08
C ALA A 73 -15.12 -9.37 0.88
N ALA A 74 -15.58 -9.72 2.07
CA ALA A 74 -16.19 -8.77 2.99
C ALA A 74 -15.21 -7.68 3.44
N ILE A 75 -13.95 -8.03 3.76
CA ILE A 75 -12.92 -7.05 4.14
C ILE A 75 -12.63 -6.08 2.99
N ILE A 76 -12.41 -6.60 1.77
CA ILE A 76 -12.17 -5.76 0.59
C ILE A 76 -13.38 -4.85 0.33
N SER A 77 -14.61 -5.36 0.47
CA SER A 77 -15.83 -4.58 0.29
C SER A 77 -15.97 -3.50 1.35
N ALA A 78 -15.69 -3.81 2.61
CA ALA A 78 -15.73 -2.85 3.72
C ALA A 78 -14.68 -1.75 3.53
N ALA A 79 -13.43 -2.14 3.23
CA ALA A 79 -12.36 -1.21 2.92
C ALA A 79 -12.73 -0.27 1.77
N ARG A 80 -13.33 -0.82 0.71
CA ARG A 80 -13.80 -0.07 -0.46
C ARG A 80 -14.97 0.86 -0.16
N SER A 81 -15.82 0.50 0.80
CA SER A 81 -17.01 1.30 1.14
C SER A 81 -16.66 2.63 1.82
N THR A 82 -15.50 2.72 2.46
CA THR A 82 -15.00 3.93 3.15
C THR A 82 -13.77 4.51 2.45
N CYS A 83 -13.57 4.16 1.18
CA CYS A 83 -12.43 4.61 0.39
C CYS A 83 -12.45 6.11 0.15
N GLN A 84 -11.36 6.75 0.54
CA GLN A 84 -11.02 8.08 0.10
C GLN A 84 -9.99 8.03 -1.02
N ALA A 85 -10.11 8.96 -1.95
CA ALA A 85 -9.11 9.13 -3.00
C ALA A 85 -7.78 9.61 -2.40
N ILE A 86 -6.71 9.41 -3.14
CA ILE A 86 -5.34 9.72 -2.72
C ILE A 86 -4.74 10.74 -3.68
N ASP A 87 -3.95 11.65 -3.14
CA ASP A 87 -3.09 12.56 -3.88
C ASP A 87 -1.64 12.04 -3.82
N VAL A 88 -0.92 12.15 -4.94
CA VAL A 88 0.50 11.78 -5.06
C VAL A 88 0.84 10.33 -4.57
N PRO A 89 0.17 9.29 -5.09
CA PRO A 89 0.60 7.91 -4.82
C PRO A 89 2.01 7.63 -5.36
N ILE A 90 2.89 7.22 -4.46
CA ILE A 90 4.26 6.79 -4.73
C ILE A 90 4.41 5.34 -4.28
N VAL A 91 5.04 4.54 -5.11
CA VAL A 91 5.58 3.23 -4.70
C VAL A 91 7.10 3.33 -4.61
N ARG A 92 7.62 2.83 -3.50
CA ARG A 92 9.04 2.69 -3.21
C ARG A 92 9.42 1.23 -3.41
N VAL A 93 10.27 0.98 -4.39
CA VAL A 93 10.77 -0.36 -4.72
C VAL A 93 12.16 -0.53 -4.13
N PHE A 94 12.32 -1.51 -3.25
CA PHE A 94 13.59 -1.92 -2.68
C PHE A 94 14.11 -3.18 -3.40
N LYS A 95 15.23 -3.72 -2.94
CA LYS A 95 15.85 -4.93 -3.51
C LYS A 95 14.93 -6.17 -3.50
N ASP A 96 14.09 -6.30 -2.47
CA ASP A 96 13.31 -7.50 -2.19
C ASP A 96 11.86 -7.21 -1.78
N LYS A 97 11.48 -5.93 -1.68
CA LYS A 97 10.18 -5.49 -1.15
C LYS A 97 9.70 -4.19 -1.75
N ILE A 98 8.43 -3.89 -1.58
CA ILE A 98 7.80 -2.62 -1.95
C ILE A 98 7.13 -1.97 -0.73
N ALA A 99 6.98 -0.66 -0.74
CA ALA A 99 6.13 0.05 0.21
C ALA A 99 5.44 1.21 -0.52
N PHE A 100 4.24 1.56 -0.08
CA PHE A 100 3.49 2.68 -0.64
C PHE A 100 3.62 3.90 0.27
N GLU A 101 3.49 5.06 -0.35
CA GLU A 101 3.42 6.37 0.28
C GLU A 101 2.41 7.20 -0.50
N ALA A 102 1.53 7.91 0.19
CA ALA A 102 0.65 8.88 -0.45
C ALA A 102 0.22 9.96 0.54
N VAL A 103 -0.33 11.04 -0.02
CA VAL A 103 -1.04 12.08 0.74
C VAL A 103 -2.53 11.78 0.60
N PRO A 104 -3.31 11.61 1.69
CA PRO A 104 -4.76 11.48 1.57
C PRO A 104 -5.33 12.74 0.92
N LYS A 105 -6.30 12.57 0.02
CA LYS A 105 -6.82 13.68 -0.76
C LYS A 105 -7.42 14.75 0.15
N HIS A 106 -7.18 16.01 -0.19
CA HIS A 106 -7.60 17.18 0.60
C HIS A 106 -6.89 17.37 1.95
N CYS A 107 -5.87 16.57 2.25
CA CYS A 107 -4.93 16.87 3.33
C CYS A 107 -3.82 17.80 2.84
N SER A 108 -3.13 18.47 3.77
CA SER A 108 -1.93 19.24 3.46
C SER A 108 -0.82 18.31 2.94
N ASP A 109 0.08 18.81 2.09
CA ASP A 109 1.30 18.11 1.67
C ASP A 109 2.20 17.70 2.85
N LEU A 110 1.96 18.27 4.04
CA LEU A 110 2.59 17.87 5.29
C LEU A 110 2.04 16.55 5.87
N PHE A 111 0.97 15.99 5.30
CA PHE A 111 0.29 14.79 5.76
C PHE A 111 0.70 13.60 4.89
N THR A 112 1.76 12.90 5.30
CA THR A 112 2.25 11.72 4.59
C THR A 112 1.78 10.46 5.30
N VAL A 113 1.22 9.52 4.54
CA VAL A 113 0.87 8.19 5.03
C VAL A 113 1.73 7.15 4.33
N ASN A 114 2.32 6.28 5.12
CA ASN A 114 3.15 5.17 4.67
C ASN A 114 2.45 3.83 4.92
N THR A 115 2.88 2.80 4.20
CA THR A 115 2.48 1.42 4.48
C THR A 115 3.68 0.60 4.97
N PRO A 116 3.43 -0.52 5.66
CA PRO A 116 4.43 -1.57 5.83
C PRO A 116 5.04 -2.00 4.48
N SER A 117 6.23 -2.60 4.56
CA SER A 117 6.85 -3.20 3.38
C SER A 117 6.22 -4.56 3.05
N VAL A 118 5.98 -4.82 1.77
CA VAL A 118 5.51 -6.12 1.25
C VAL A 118 6.61 -6.77 0.44
N TYR A 119 6.96 -8.02 0.76
CA TYR A 119 8.01 -8.75 0.05
C TYR A 119 7.56 -9.11 -1.37
N LEU A 120 8.41 -8.89 -2.36
CA LEU A 120 8.10 -9.18 -3.77
C LEU A 120 7.77 -10.65 -4.02
N ASP A 121 8.38 -11.56 -3.25
CA ASP A 121 8.13 -13.00 -3.36
C ASP A 121 6.71 -13.36 -2.89
N SER A 122 6.13 -12.61 -1.95
CA SER A 122 4.74 -12.80 -1.51
C SER A 122 3.71 -12.35 -2.55
N LEU A 123 4.11 -11.49 -3.51
CA LEU A 123 3.24 -11.02 -4.58
C LEU A 123 3.07 -12.07 -5.70
N GLN A 124 3.81 -13.19 -5.64
CA GLN A 124 3.71 -14.26 -6.64
C GLN A 124 2.46 -15.11 -6.39
N GLY A 125 1.33 -14.68 -6.97
CA GLY A 125 0.05 -15.37 -6.85
C GLY A 125 -1.12 -14.48 -7.27
N ASN A 126 -2.34 -15.01 -7.22
CA ASN A 126 -3.59 -14.24 -7.41
C ASN A 126 -4.34 -14.13 -6.07
N ASP A 127 -3.61 -13.84 -5.00
CA ASP A 127 -4.17 -13.84 -3.65
C ASP A 127 -4.35 -12.42 -3.09
N THR A 128 -5.23 -12.30 -2.11
CA THR A 128 -5.31 -11.12 -1.25
C THR A 128 -4.33 -11.28 -0.10
N LEU A 129 -3.47 -10.28 0.10
CA LEU A 129 -2.54 -10.19 1.22
C LEU A 129 -3.00 -9.11 2.19
N PHE A 130 -2.96 -9.45 3.47
CA PHE A 130 -3.17 -8.53 4.58
C PHE A 130 -1.82 -8.32 5.27
N VAL A 131 -1.41 -7.07 5.45
CA VAL A 131 -0.12 -6.74 6.07
C VAL A 131 -0.32 -5.63 7.09
N SER A 132 -0.13 -5.97 8.36
CA SER A 132 -0.10 -5.09 9.53
C SER A 132 1.37 -4.87 9.97
N GLU A 133 1.61 -3.88 10.85
CA GLU A 133 2.92 -3.68 11.49
C GLU A 133 3.23 -4.74 12.55
#